data_AF-A0A925J3J9-F1
#
_entry.id   AF-A0A925J3J9-F1
#
_cell.length_a   1.000
_cell.length_b   1.000
_cell.length_c   1.000
_cell.angle_alpha   90.00
_cell.angle_beta   90.00
_cell.angle_gamma   90.00
#
_symmetry.space_group_name_H-M   'P 1'
#
loop_
_entity.id
_entity.type
_entity.pdbx_description
1 polymer ?
#
loop_
_entity_poly.entity_id
_entity_poly.type
_entity_poly.pdbx_seq_one_letter_code
_entity_poly.pdbx_strand_id
1 'polypeptide(L)' 'MPAPLDKQLNNLMAGSVSLILIALGIYLITSAPELELRGVLTESSARILGWMFVGYGALRVWLVYRRIRKQRDEEA' A
#
# COMPACT_ATOMS: atom_id res chain seq x y z
N MET A 1 -0.82 26.55 -14.32
CA MET A 1 0.18 26.66 -13.22
C MET A 1 0.52 25.25 -12.77
N PRO A 2 1.81 24.86 -12.65
CA PRO A 2 2.16 23.53 -12.13
C PRO A 2 1.54 23.37 -10.73
N ALA A 3 1.04 22.17 -10.42
CA ALA A 3 0.45 21.90 -9.11
C ALA A 3 1.45 22.26 -8.00
N PRO A 4 1.00 22.92 -6.91
CA PRO A 4 1.88 23.38 -5.83
C PRO A 4 2.75 22.23 -5.33
N LEU A 5 4.02 22.52 -5.06
CA LEU A 5 5.05 21.54 -4.69
C LEU A 5 4.57 20.61 -3.56
N ASP A 6 3.78 21.15 -2.62
CA ASP A 6 3.16 20.44 -1.51
C ASP A 6 2.21 19.32 -1.95
N LYS A 7 1.44 19.54 -3.03
CA LYS A 7 0.55 18.50 -3.61
C LYS A 7 1.36 17.39 -4.29
N GLN A 8 2.46 17.73 -4.94
CA GLN A 8 3.33 16.73 -5.57
C GLN A 8 4.04 15.88 -4.51
N LEU A 9 4.58 16.52 -3.46
CA LEU A 9 5.23 15.83 -2.35
C LEU A 9 4.26 14.91 -1.61
N ASN A 10 3.03 15.39 -1.35
CA ASN A 10 2.00 14.60 -0.68
C ASN A 10 1.53 13.41 -1.53
N ASN A 11 1.39 13.58 -2.85
CA ASN A 11 1.07 12.47 -3.75
C ASN A 11 2.22 11.45 -3.85
N LEU A 12 3.48 11.92 -3.84
CA LEU A 12 4.67 11.07 -3.84
C LEU A 12 4.78 10.26 -2.53
N MET A 13 4.54 10.91 -1.39
CA MET A 13 4.48 10.29 -0.06
C MET A 13 3.33 9.28 0.01
N ALA A 14 2.14 9.63 -0.49
CA ALA A 14 1.00 8.72 -0.51
C ALA A 14 1.25 7.48 -1.39
N GLY A 15 1.92 7.65 -2.53
CA GLY A 15 2.30 6.55 -3.42
C GLY A 15 3.34 5.63 -2.79
N SER A 16 4.43 6.20 -2.24
CA SER A 16 5.52 5.44 -1.61
C SER A 16 5.05 4.67 -0.37
N VAL A 17 4.21 5.27 0.49
CA VAL A 17 3.62 4.56 1.64
C VAL A 17 2.80 3.35 1.20
N SER A 18 2.06 3.46 0.09
CA SER A 18 1.26 2.34 -0.42
C SER A 18 2.14 1.19 -0.90
N LEU A 19 3.25 1.50 -1.57
CA LEU A 19 4.24 0.50 -2.01
C LEU A 19 4.95 -0.17 -0.83
N ILE A 20 5.31 0.61 0.20
CA ILE A 20 5.93 0.07 1.43
C ILE A 20 4.98 -0.92 2.13
N LEU A 21 3.69 -0.60 2.22
CA LEU A 21 2.70 -1.49 2.82
C LEU A 21 2.53 -2.79 2.02
N ILE A 22 2.51 -2.70 0.69
CA ILE A 22 2.45 -3.91 -0.17
C ILE A 22 3.71 -4.76 0.03
N ALA A 23 4.90 -4.15 0.01
CA ALA A 23 6.16 -4.85 0.22
C ALA A 23 6.21 -5.53 1.59
N LEU A 24 5.77 -4.83 2.65
CA LEU A 24 5.68 -5.39 4.00
C LEU A 24 4.69 -6.55 4.06
N GLY A 25 3.54 -6.44 3.39
CA GLY A 25 2.55 -7.50 3.32
C GLY A 25 3.06 -8.75 2.61
N ILE A 26 3.76 -8.58 1.48
CA ILE A 26 4.41 -9.69 0.76
C ILE A 26 5.47 -10.34 1.65
N TYR A 27 6.32 -9.54 2.30
CA TYR A 27 7.34 -10.05 3.22
C TYR A 27 6.72 -10.90 4.34
N LEU A 28 5.63 -10.42 4.95
CA LEU A 28 4.92 -11.17 6.00
C LEU A 28 4.39 -12.52 5.49
N ILE A 29 3.86 -12.56 4.26
CA ILE A 29 3.34 -13.80 3.65
C ILE A 29 4.47 -14.77 3.36
N THR A 30 5.58 -14.29 2.78
CA THR A 30 6.72 -15.13 2.40
C THR A 30 7.47 -15.66 3.61
N SER A 31 7.58 -14.86 4.68
CA SER A 31 8.26 -15.22 5.92
C SER A 31 7.35 -15.86 6.96
N ALA A 32 6.06 -16.08 6.65
CA ALA A 32 5.10 -16.69 7.58
C ALA A 32 5.58 -18.02 8.21
N PRO A 33 6.18 -18.96 7.46
CA PRO A 33 6.70 -20.20 8.06
C PRO A 33 7.87 -19.94 9.02
N GLU A 34 8.76 -19.00 8.69
CA GLU A 34 9.89 -18.64 9.55
C GLU A 34 9.45 -17.92 10.83
N LEU A 35 8.42 -17.09 10.75
CA LEU A 35 7.84 -16.38 11.89
C LEU A 35 7.19 -17.35 12.89
N GLU A 36 6.56 -18.41 12.39
CA GLU A 36 6.00 -19.48 13.22
C GLU A 36 7.09 -20.30 13.90
N LEU A 37 8.14 -20.67 13.17
CA LEU A 37 9.30 -21.37 13.74
C LEU A 37 10.00 -20.58 14.85
N ARG A 38 9.96 -19.24 14.77
CA ARG A 38 10.52 -18.35 15.79
C ARG A 38 9.55 -18.04 16.94
N GLY A 39 8.32 -18.56 16.90
CA GLY A 39 7.29 -18.33 17.91
C GLY A 39 6.77 -16.89 17.96
N VAL A 40 6.96 -16.10 16.89
CA VAL A 40 6.54 -14.69 16.83
C VAL A 40 5.05 -14.58 16.53
N LEU A 41 4.59 -15.27 15.48
CA LEU A 41 3.22 -15.27 14.97
C LEU A 41 2.93 -16.64 14.36
N THR A 42 1.69 -17.11 14.43
CA THR A 42 1.27 -18.32 13.68
C THR A 42 1.31 -18.05 12.18
N GLU A 43 1.55 -19.08 11.37
CA GLU A 43 1.62 -18.94 9.91
C GLU A 43 0.31 -18.35 9.35
N SER A 44 -0.82 -18.80 9.89
CA SER A 44 -2.15 -18.28 9.53
C SER A 44 -2.29 -16.79 9.83
N SER A 45 -1.89 -16.33 11.02
CA SER A 45 -1.99 -14.91 11.39
C SER A 45 -1.04 -14.05 10.55
N ALA A 46 0.19 -14.51 10.30
CA ALA A 46 1.14 -13.79 9.44
C ALA A 46 0.62 -13.64 8.00
N ARG A 47 0.01 -14.71 7.43
CA ARG A 47 -0.61 -14.64 6.11
C ARG A 47 -1.81 -13.70 6.07
N ILE A 48 -2.71 -13.75 7.06
CA ILE A 48 -3.87 -12.86 7.13
C ILE A 48 -3.42 -11.40 7.20
N LEU A 49 -2.51 -11.08 8.11
CA LEU A 49 -1.97 -9.73 8.25
C LEU A 49 -1.26 -9.28 6.96
N GLY A 50 -0.46 -10.15 6.36
CA GLY A 50 0.22 -9.84 5.11
C GLY A 50 -0.76 -9.53 3.97
N TRP A 51 -1.81 -10.33 3.81
CA TRP A 51 -2.87 -10.06 2.82
C TRP A 51 -3.65 -8.78 3.13
N MET A 52 -3.87 -8.44 4.41
CA MET A 52 -4.47 -7.17 4.80
C MET A 52 -3.61 -5.97 4.39
N PHE A 53 -2.29 -6.05 4.59
CA PHE A 53 -1.37 -5.00 4.16
C PHE A 53 -1.33 -4.85 2.64
N VAL A 54 -1.27 -5.95 1.90
CA VAL A 54 -1.35 -5.95 0.42
C VAL A 54 -2.67 -5.36 -0.05
N GLY A 55 -3.80 -5.83 0.50
CA GLY A 55 -5.13 -5.36 0.13
C GLY A 55 -5.34 -3.87 0.42
N TYR A 56 -4.90 -3.39 1.58
CA TYR A 56 -4.98 -1.98 1.93
C TYR A 56 -4.08 -1.10 1.04
N GLY A 57 -2.87 -1.56 0.75
CA GLY A 57 -1.96 -0.87 -0.17
C GLY A 57 -2.55 -0.77 -1.59
N ALA A 58 -3.11 -1.86 -2.10
CA ALA A 58 -3.80 -1.88 -3.40
C ALA A 58 -5.02 -0.95 -3.42
N LEU A 59 -5.81 -0.93 -2.34
CA LEU A 59 -6.95 -0.02 -2.20
C LEU A 59 -6.50 1.46 -2.25
N ARG A 60 -5.39 1.81 -1.60
CA ARG A 60 -4.83 3.16 -1.68
C ARG A 60 -4.39 3.53 -3.10
N VAL A 61 -3.70 2.63 -3.79
CA VAL A 61 -3.30 2.84 -5.20
C VAL A 61 -4.55 3.07 -6.06
N TRP A 62 -5.60 2.28 -5.87
CA TRP A 62 -6.88 2.47 -6.56
C TRP A 62 -7.54 3.81 -6.23
N LEU A 63 -7.54 4.25 -4.98
CA LEU A 63 -8.08 5.56 -4.58
C LEU A 63 -7.30 6.73 -5.19
N VAL A 64 -5.96 6.64 -5.24
CA VAL A 64 -5.11 7.64 -5.90
C VAL A 64 -5.42 7.68 -7.39
N TYR A 65 -5.47 6.52 -8.04
CA TYR A 65 -5.86 6.41 -9.46
C TYR A 65 -7.24 7.02 -9.72
N ARG A 66 -8.23 6.72 -8.87
CA ARG A 66 -9.58 7.27 -8.96
C ARG A 66 -9.61 8.80 -8.82
N ARG A 67 -8.81 9.38 -7.92
CA ARG A 67 -8.71 10.85 -7.78
C ARG A 67 -8.10 11.50 -9.01
N ILE A 68 -7.02 10.93 -9.54
CA ILE A 68 -6.35 11.44 -10.74
C ILE A 68 -7.32 11.42 -11.93
N ARG A 69 -8.08 10.33 -12.09
CA ARG A 69 -9.09 10.24 -13.16
C ARG A 69 -10.18 11.30 -13.01
N LYS A 70 -10.72 11.50 -11.80
CA LYS A 70 -11.76 12.51 -11.55
C LYS A 70 -11.28 13.95 -11.82
N GLN A 71 -10.02 14.25 -11.48
CA GLN A 71 -9.41 15.56 -11.79
C GLN A 71 -9.29 15.78 -13.30
N ARG A 72 -8.95 14.74 -14.05
CA ARG A 72 -8.82 14.80 -15.51
C ARG A 72 -10.16 15.02 -16.21
N ASP A 73 -11.25 14.51 -15.65
CA ASP A 73 -12.62 14.70 -16.17
C ASP A 73 -13.19 16.09 -15.81
N GLU A 74 -12.72 16.74 -14.73
CA GLU A 74 -13.12 18.10 -14.32
C GLU A 74 -12.32 19.21 -15.05
N GLU A 75 -11.15 18.87 -15.60
CA GLU A 75 -10.30 19.78 -16.38
C GLU A 75 -10.60 19.78 -17.90
N ALA A 76 -11.50 18.90 -18.36
CA ALA A 76 -11.96 18.76 -19.76
C ALA A 76 -13.28 19.49 -20.00
#